data_AF-A0A9P0YU79-F1
#
_entry.id   AF-A0A9P0YU79-F1
#
_cell.length_a   1.000
_cell.length_b   1.000
_cell.length_c   1.000
_cell.angle_alpha   90.00
_cell.angle_beta   90.00
_cell.angle_gamma   90.00
#
_symmetry.space_group_name_H-M   'P 1'
#
loop_
_entity.id
_entity.type
_entity.pdbx_description
1 polymer ?
#
loop_
_entity_poly.entity_id
_entity_poly.type
_entity_poly.pdbx_seq_one_letter_code
_entity_poly.pdbx_strand_id
1 'polypeptide(L)'
;MVMYERLFSGKKKKDFKYIHCWELLIKNPKWCTNQLTKASASDKDDLPNGKSPVADECTPGESSCKELDRLKSDEIVRPQGRKSCKEKKRKLNEEIGMVEAINKFQCTLDKQIELKREYLQKEYVLREQVMKREIELKEHNQKMRDRAQQRADQERIMHLDLSKHPSTVRAKYEIVQAEILKEWESGCFSGI
;
A
#
# COMPACT_ATOMS: atom_id res chain seq x y z
N MET A 1 -10.01 -8.32 11.76
CA MET A 1 -11.34 -8.44 11.11
C MET A 1 -11.86 -9.89 11.01
N VAL A 2 -11.18 -10.88 11.62
CA VAL A 2 -11.48 -12.32 11.37
C VAL A 2 -12.35 -12.97 12.46
N MET A 3 -12.62 -12.29 13.58
CA MET A 3 -13.45 -12.84 14.67
C MET A 3 -14.95 -12.53 14.55
N TYR A 4 -15.35 -11.52 13.79
CA TYR A 4 -16.76 -11.09 13.71
C TYR A 4 -17.61 -11.96 12.77
N GLU A 5 -17.02 -12.48 11.69
CA GLU A 5 -17.76 -13.32 10.74
C GLU A 5 -18.19 -14.66 11.35
N ARG A 6 -17.48 -15.12 12.39
CA ARG A 6 -17.72 -16.43 13.01
C ARG A 6 -18.90 -16.46 13.98
N LEU A 7 -19.31 -15.31 14.53
CA LEU A 7 -20.38 -15.25 15.53
C LEU A 7 -21.79 -15.03 14.96
N PHE A 8 -21.92 -14.63 13.69
CA PHE A 8 -23.22 -14.25 13.12
C PHE A 8 -23.57 -14.86 11.75
N SER A 9 -22.86 -15.90 11.31
CA SER A 9 -23.23 -16.70 10.13
C SER A 9 -24.38 -17.69 10.42
N GLY A 10 -25.43 -17.20 11.08
CA GLY A 10 -26.55 -18.02 11.54
C GLY A 10 -27.88 -17.25 11.53
N LYS A 11 -28.46 -17.10 10.33
CA LYS A 11 -29.89 -16.82 10.10
C LYS A 11 -30.46 -15.54 10.75
N LYS A 12 -30.28 -14.40 10.06
CA LYS A 12 -31.30 -13.39 9.70
C LYS A 12 -30.59 -12.13 9.15
N LYS A 13 -30.96 -11.69 7.94
CA LYS A 13 -30.54 -10.41 7.33
C LYS A 13 -31.15 -9.23 8.10
N LYS A 14 -30.71 -9.00 9.33
CA LYS A 14 -30.96 -7.74 10.05
C LYS A 14 -29.62 -7.25 10.55
N ASP A 15 -29.26 -6.05 10.12
CA ASP A 15 -28.06 -5.38 10.60
C ASP A 15 -28.14 -5.28 12.14
N PHE A 16 -27.04 -5.62 12.81
CA PHE A 16 -26.99 -5.60 14.26
C PHE A 16 -27.22 -4.17 14.74
N LYS A 17 -28.34 -3.94 15.42
CA LYS A 17 -28.83 -2.60 15.80
C LYS A 17 -27.84 -1.78 16.62
N TYR A 18 -26.85 -2.43 17.23
CA TYR A 18 -25.86 -1.81 18.10
C TYR A 18 -24.44 -1.88 17.53
N ILE A 19 -24.28 -2.16 16.22
CA ILE A 19 -22.96 -2.14 15.56
C ILE A 19 -22.30 -0.76 15.74
N HIS A 20 -23.11 0.29 15.62
CA HIS A 20 -22.68 1.66 15.81
C HIS A 20 -22.26 1.97 17.26
N CYS A 21 -22.96 1.39 18.25
CA CYS A 21 -22.56 1.51 19.66
C CYS A 21 -21.23 0.80 19.93
N TRP A 22 -20.98 -0.31 19.24
CA TRP A 22 -19.72 -1.03 19.34
C TRP A 22 -18.55 -0.25 18.75
N GLU A 23 -18.75 0.40 17.61
CA GLU A 23 -17.78 1.31 17.00
C GLU A 23 -17.42 2.50 17.91
N LEU A 24 -18.38 2.98 18.71
CA LEU A 24 -18.15 4.04 19.69
C LEU A 24 -17.37 3.54 20.92
N LEU A 25 -17.63 2.30 21.37
CA LEU A 25 -16.95 1.69 22.51
C LEU A 25 -15.46 1.44 22.22
N ILE A 26 -15.13 0.91 21.04
CA ILE A 26 -13.73 0.65 20.64
C ILE A 26 -12.90 1.92 20.37
N LYS A 27 -13.57 3.06 20.13
CA LYS A 27 -12.91 4.37 19.98
C LYS A 27 -12.74 5.09 21.32
N ASN A 28 -13.33 4.56 22.39
CA ASN A 28 -13.32 5.22 23.68
C ASN A 28 -11.99 4.94 24.43
N PRO A 29 -11.21 5.96 24.78
CA PRO A 29 -9.85 5.79 25.31
C PRO A 29 -9.79 5.06 26.67
N LYS A 30 -10.90 5.02 27.42
CA LYS A 30 -11.04 4.21 28.65
C LYS A 30 -10.92 2.71 28.40
N TRP A 31 -11.16 2.24 27.18
CA TRP A 31 -11.20 0.82 26.82
C TRP A 31 -10.08 0.42 25.86
N CYS A 32 -9.34 1.40 25.32
CA CYS A 32 -8.16 1.19 24.46
C CYS A 32 -6.87 0.96 25.27
N THR A 33 -6.97 0.33 26.44
CA THR A 33 -5.87 0.28 27.39
C THR A 33 -5.05 -1.00 27.22
N ASN A 34 -4.03 -0.93 26.35
CA ASN A 34 -2.86 -1.82 26.42
C ASN A 34 -2.01 -1.59 27.69
N GLN A 35 -2.52 -0.90 28.73
CA GLN A 35 -1.81 -0.59 29.99
C GLN A 35 -2.23 -1.49 31.17
N LEU A 36 -3.01 -2.55 30.96
CA LEU A 36 -3.35 -3.51 32.03
C LEU A 36 -2.21 -4.51 32.36
N THR A 37 -0.98 -4.28 31.89
CA THR A 37 0.19 -5.15 32.18
C THR A 37 1.27 -4.50 33.05
N LYS A 38 0.92 -3.50 33.87
CA LYS A 38 1.77 -3.06 34.98
C LYS A 38 1.02 -3.13 36.32
N ALA A 39 0.97 -4.33 36.89
CA ALA A 39 0.92 -4.54 38.33
C ALA A 39 2.39 -4.47 38.84
N SER A 40 2.81 -3.40 39.53
CA SER A 40 2.78 -3.21 40.99
C SER A 40 3.85 -4.00 41.76
N ALA A 41 4.92 -3.30 42.15
CA ALA A 41 5.72 -3.48 43.39
C ALA A 41 6.88 -2.48 43.28
N SER A 42 7.26 -1.64 44.24
CA SER A 42 6.77 -1.22 45.54
C SER A 42 7.60 0.02 45.85
N ASP A 43 7.00 1.08 46.39
CA ASP A 43 7.73 2.19 46.99
C ASP A 43 8.73 1.69 48.04
N LYS A 44 9.90 2.36 48.09
CA LYS A 44 10.49 2.93 49.31
C LYS A 44 11.68 3.83 48.98
N ASP A 45 11.58 5.04 49.52
CA ASP A 45 12.61 6.06 49.67
C ASP A 45 13.93 5.52 50.24
N ASP A 46 15.08 6.06 49.81
CA ASP A 46 15.93 6.88 50.68
C ASP A 46 17.13 7.48 49.92
N LEU A 47 17.50 8.68 50.38
CA LEU A 47 18.45 9.63 49.79
C LEU A 47 19.93 9.32 50.21
N PRO A 48 20.94 10.18 49.93
CA PRO A 48 22.08 9.90 49.06
C PRO A 48 23.43 9.88 49.84
N ASN A 49 24.55 10.15 49.14
CA ASN A 49 25.90 10.48 49.66
C ASN A 49 26.84 9.25 49.70
N GLY A 50 28.07 9.25 49.19
CA GLY A 50 28.92 10.29 48.62
C GLY A 50 30.37 9.79 48.69
N LYS A 51 31.25 10.45 47.93
CA LYS A 51 32.73 10.47 48.07
C LYS A 51 33.51 9.30 47.44
N SER A 52 34.10 9.64 46.29
CA SER A 52 35.48 9.32 45.84
C SER A 52 36.52 9.79 46.91
N PRO A 53 37.87 9.66 46.80
CA PRO A 53 38.68 9.18 45.65
C PRO A 53 40.02 8.45 46.04
N VAL A 54 40.86 8.20 45.01
CA VAL A 54 42.35 8.34 44.95
C VAL A 54 43.27 7.09 45.04
N ALA A 55 44.04 6.96 43.94
CA ALA A 55 45.44 6.50 43.73
C ALA A 55 45.85 5.06 44.13
N ASP A 56 46.84 4.42 43.52
CA ASP A 56 48.03 4.94 42.84
C ASP A 56 48.62 3.92 41.85
N GLU A 57 49.48 4.43 40.96
CA GLU A 57 50.08 3.79 39.78
C GLU A 57 51.27 2.83 40.05
N CYS A 58 51.66 2.17 38.96
CA CYS A 58 53.03 1.77 38.54
C CYS A 58 53.45 0.27 38.59
N THR A 59 53.35 -0.33 37.39
CA THR A 59 54.18 -1.33 36.68
C THR A 59 55.72 -1.13 36.79
N PRO A 60 56.59 -1.89 36.08
CA PRO A 60 56.68 -3.33 35.77
C PRO A 60 58.12 -3.90 36.02
N GLY A 61 58.34 -5.22 35.93
CA GLY A 61 59.70 -5.79 35.96
C GLY A 61 59.79 -7.20 35.36
N GLU A 62 60.45 -7.30 34.20
CA GLU A 62 60.67 -8.49 33.37
C GLU A 62 61.70 -9.46 33.97
N SER A 63 61.59 -10.77 33.71
CA SER A 63 62.75 -11.64 33.43
C SER A 63 62.35 -13.03 32.89
N SER A 64 62.39 -13.14 31.56
CA SER A 64 63.02 -14.18 30.73
C SER A 64 63.12 -15.67 31.15
N CYS A 65 62.65 -16.50 30.21
CA CYS A 65 63.30 -17.67 29.57
C CYS A 65 63.07 -19.12 30.05
N LYS A 66 62.47 -19.88 29.10
CA LYS A 66 62.74 -21.25 28.62
C LYS A 66 62.33 -22.43 29.51
N GLU A 67 62.00 -23.62 29.00
CA GLU A 67 61.44 -24.18 27.76
C GLU A 67 61.32 -25.69 28.06
N LEU A 68 60.16 -26.30 27.73
CA LEU A 68 59.86 -27.74 27.54
C LEU A 68 60.37 -28.77 28.57
N ASP A 69 59.45 -29.56 29.16
CA ASP A 69 59.10 -30.84 28.52
C ASP A 69 57.78 -31.45 29.03
N ARG A 70 57.19 -32.25 28.16
CA ARG A 70 55.80 -32.67 28.08
C ARG A 70 55.57 -34.00 28.85
N LEU A 71 54.65 -34.00 29.82
CA LEU A 71 54.00 -35.24 30.29
C LEU A 71 52.48 -35.10 30.18
N LYS A 72 51.91 -35.95 29.32
CA LYS A 72 50.47 -36.14 29.14
C LYS A 72 49.88 -36.65 30.46
N SER A 73 49.25 -35.76 31.21
CA SER A 73 48.30 -36.13 32.26
C SER A 73 46.92 -35.98 31.65
N ASP A 74 46.09 -37.02 31.78
CA ASP A 74 44.68 -37.00 31.42
C ASP A 74 44.05 -35.65 31.82
N GLU A 75 43.65 -34.89 30.80
CA GLU A 75 43.02 -33.60 30.98
C GLU A 75 41.60 -33.84 31.50
N ILE A 76 41.48 -34.00 32.82
CA ILE A 76 40.23 -33.78 33.52
C ILE A 76 39.94 -32.28 33.40
N VAL A 77 39.33 -31.91 32.26
CA VAL A 77 38.86 -30.55 31.98
C VAL A 77 37.89 -30.19 33.10
N ARG A 78 38.28 -29.24 33.95
CA ARG A 78 37.38 -28.72 34.99
C ARG A 78 36.10 -28.22 34.32
N PRO A 79 34.90 -28.56 34.84
CA PRO A 79 33.64 -28.11 34.29
C PRO A 79 33.65 -26.59 34.18
N GLN A 80 33.18 -26.09 33.04
CA GLN A 80 33.14 -24.68 32.75
C GLN A 80 32.50 -23.91 33.91
N GLY A 81 33.25 -22.96 34.47
CA GLY A 81 32.86 -22.27 35.70
C GLY A 81 31.51 -21.54 35.55
N ARG A 82 30.75 -21.49 36.64
CA ARG A 82 29.40 -20.92 36.73
C ARG A 82 29.28 -19.49 36.14
N LYS A 83 30.37 -18.70 36.15
CA LYS A 83 30.44 -17.37 35.53
C LYS A 83 30.40 -17.42 33.99
N SER A 84 31.14 -18.32 33.35
CA SER A 84 31.18 -18.46 31.89
C SER A 84 29.85 -18.93 31.29
N CYS A 85 29.16 -19.88 31.93
CA CYS A 85 27.82 -20.28 31.51
C CYS A 85 26.79 -19.14 31.61
N LYS A 86 26.89 -18.30 32.66
CA LYS A 86 25.98 -17.16 32.85
C LYS A 86 26.20 -16.10 31.76
N GLU A 87 27.45 -15.86 31.38
CA GLU A 87 27.81 -14.89 30.35
C GLU A 87 27.41 -15.35 28.95
N LYS A 88 27.62 -16.62 28.61
CA LYS A 88 27.11 -17.23 27.37
C LYS A 88 25.59 -17.10 27.26
N LYS A 89 24.85 -17.31 28.35
CA LYS A 89 23.38 -17.15 28.37
C LYS A 89 22.94 -15.70 28.14
N ARG A 90 23.68 -14.72 28.69
CA ARG A 90 23.42 -13.29 28.44
C ARG A 90 23.64 -12.93 26.98
N LYS A 91 24.79 -13.32 26.43
CA LYS A 91 25.14 -13.08 25.02
C LYS A 91 24.13 -13.70 24.05
N LEU A 92 23.70 -14.94 24.31
CA LEU A 92 22.70 -15.62 23.50
C LEU A 92 21.33 -14.89 23.55
N ASN A 93 20.96 -14.34 24.72
CA ASN A 93 19.75 -13.54 24.85
C ASN A 93 19.83 -12.20 24.10
N GLU A 94 21.01 -11.56 24.08
CA GLU A 94 21.28 -10.35 23.28
C GLU A 94 21.23 -10.66 21.78
N GLU A 95 21.81 -11.78 21.35
CA GLU A 95 21.75 -12.25 19.96
C GLU A 95 20.31 -12.52 19.52
N ILE A 96 19.49 -13.17 20.36
CA ILE A 96 18.05 -13.37 20.11
C ILE A 96 17.34 -12.01 19.95
N GLY A 97 17.62 -11.05 20.84
CA GLY A 97 17.03 -9.70 20.76
C GLY A 97 17.43 -8.94 19.51
N MET A 98 18.68 -9.07 19.06
CA MET A 98 19.16 -8.45 17.81
C MET A 98 18.50 -9.06 16.58
N VAL A 99 18.36 -10.40 16.54
CA VAL A 99 17.65 -11.09 15.44
C VAL A 99 16.19 -10.64 15.38
N GLU A 100 15.53 -10.51 16.53
CA GLU A 100 14.14 -10.02 16.59
C GLU A 100 14.02 -8.57 16.09
N ALA A 101 14.97 -7.70 16.44
CA ALA A 101 15.01 -6.32 15.94
C ALA A 101 15.21 -6.26 14.42
N ILE A 102 16.16 -7.03 13.88
CA ILE A 102 16.40 -7.13 12.44
C ILE A 102 15.14 -7.61 11.72
N ASN A 103 14.47 -8.63 12.26
CA ASN A 103 13.24 -9.16 11.67
C ASN A 103 12.10 -8.12 11.65
N LYS A 104 11.98 -7.31 12.71
CA LYS A 104 11.01 -6.19 12.75
C LYS A 104 11.30 -5.13 11.69
N PHE A 105 12.57 -4.81 11.46
CA PHE A 105 12.97 -3.87 10.40
C PHE A 105 12.67 -4.44 9.01
N GLN A 106 13.03 -5.69 8.74
CA GLN A 106 12.74 -6.37 7.48
C GLN A 106 11.23 -6.40 7.19
N CYS A 107 10.42 -6.83 8.17
CA CYS A 107 8.97 -6.83 8.04
C CYS A 107 8.38 -5.44 7.75
N THR A 108 8.98 -4.38 8.30
CA THR A 108 8.55 -2.99 8.03
C THR A 108 8.91 -2.56 6.61
N LEU A 109 10.10 -2.90 6.14
CA LEU A 109 10.54 -2.62 4.77
C LEU A 109 9.68 -3.36 3.75
N ASP A 110 9.40 -4.64 4.00
CA ASP A 110 8.55 -5.45 3.12
C ASP A 110 7.15 -4.85 3.00
N LYS A 111 6.55 -4.43 4.12
CA LYS A 111 5.26 -3.72 4.11
C LYS A 111 5.31 -2.42 3.32
N GLN A 112 6.40 -1.64 3.43
CA GLN A 112 6.54 -0.41 2.64
C GLN A 112 6.68 -0.70 1.15
N ILE A 113 7.41 -1.74 0.77
CA ILE A 113 7.56 -2.16 -0.63
C ILE A 113 6.20 -2.59 -1.18
N GLU A 114 5.44 -3.39 -0.43
CA GLU A 114 4.13 -3.87 -0.85
C GLU A 114 3.14 -2.72 -1.02
N LEU A 115 3.07 -1.80 -0.05
CA LEU A 115 2.22 -0.60 -0.15
C LEU A 115 2.57 0.25 -1.37
N LYS A 116 3.87 0.42 -1.67
CA LYS A 116 4.31 1.15 -2.88
C LYS A 116 3.91 0.42 -4.16
N ARG A 117 4.03 -0.91 -4.20
CA ARG A 117 3.60 -1.72 -5.36
C ARG A 117 2.10 -1.60 -5.59
N GLU A 118 1.29 -1.77 -4.55
CA GLU A 118 -0.16 -1.62 -4.64
C GLU A 118 -0.56 -0.22 -5.09
N TYR A 119 0.09 0.82 -4.56
CA TYR A 119 -0.17 2.20 -4.94
C TYR A 119 0.13 2.42 -6.43
N LEU A 120 1.30 2.00 -6.90
CA LEU A 120 1.68 2.12 -8.31
C LEU A 120 0.75 1.34 -9.22
N GLN A 121 0.31 0.15 -8.81
CA GLN A 121 -0.64 -0.66 -9.56
C GLN A 121 -2.01 0.04 -9.67
N LYS A 122 -2.53 0.60 -8.56
CA LYS A 122 -3.78 1.38 -8.55
C LYS A 122 -3.66 2.63 -9.43
N GLU A 123 -2.51 3.32 -9.37
CA GLU A 123 -2.24 4.49 -10.20
C GLU A 123 -2.21 4.13 -11.69
N TYR A 124 -1.56 3.03 -12.05
CA TYR A 124 -1.49 2.56 -13.44
C TYR A 124 -2.87 2.22 -13.99
N VAL A 125 -3.67 1.44 -13.24
CA VAL A 125 -5.03 1.08 -13.64
C VAL A 125 -5.90 2.34 -13.80
N LEU A 126 -5.78 3.31 -12.89
CA LEU A 126 -6.52 4.57 -13.00
C LEU A 126 -6.10 5.36 -14.24
N ARG A 127 -4.80 5.43 -14.54
CA ARG A 127 -4.28 6.10 -15.74
C ARG A 127 -4.81 5.45 -17.03
N GLU A 128 -4.84 4.13 -17.12
CA GLU A 128 -5.43 3.42 -18.26
C GLU A 128 -6.93 3.73 -18.41
N GLN A 129 -7.70 3.69 -17.32
CA GLN A 129 -9.13 4.00 -17.35
C GLN A 129 -9.41 5.43 -17.80
N VAL A 130 -8.63 6.39 -17.31
CA VAL A 130 -8.75 7.80 -17.72
C VAL A 130 -8.41 7.96 -19.19
N MET A 131 -7.29 7.38 -19.65
CA MET A 131 -6.89 7.45 -21.06
C MET A 131 -7.95 6.83 -21.98
N LYS A 132 -8.48 5.66 -21.63
CA LYS A 132 -9.54 5.00 -22.38
C LYS A 132 -10.79 5.87 -22.49
N ARG A 133 -11.26 6.43 -21.37
CA ARG A 133 -12.44 7.30 -21.34
C ARG A 133 -12.20 8.59 -22.16
N GLU A 134 -10.99 9.14 -22.11
CA GLU A 134 -10.64 10.33 -22.87
C GLU A 134 -10.67 10.07 -24.39
N ILE A 135 -10.17 8.91 -24.82
CA ILE A 135 -10.25 8.49 -26.23
C ILE A 135 -11.71 8.31 -26.64
N GLU A 136 -12.49 7.55 -25.88
CA GLU A 136 -13.93 7.32 -26.15
C GLU A 136 -14.70 8.64 -26.25
N LEU A 137 -14.42 9.59 -25.34
CA LEU A 137 -15.05 10.91 -25.36
C LEU A 137 -14.64 11.74 -26.58
N LYS A 138 -13.35 11.69 -26.97
CA LYS A 138 -12.86 12.38 -28.17
C LYS A 138 -13.48 11.81 -29.43
N GLU A 139 -13.55 10.49 -29.56
CA GLU A 139 -14.18 9.79 -30.69
C GLU A 139 -15.68 10.09 -30.77
N HIS A 140 -16.38 10.02 -29.63
CA HIS A 140 -17.80 10.38 -29.57
C HIS A 140 -18.03 11.82 -29.99
N ASN A 141 -17.26 12.77 -29.45
CA ASN A 141 -17.38 14.18 -29.80
C ASN A 141 -17.03 14.45 -31.27
N GLN A 142 -16.03 13.78 -31.82
CA GLN A 142 -15.69 13.89 -33.24
C GLN A 142 -16.83 13.37 -34.11
N LYS A 143 -17.37 12.18 -33.79
CA LYS A 143 -18.51 11.60 -34.50
C LYS A 143 -19.74 12.51 -34.47
N MET A 144 -20.01 13.17 -33.35
CA MET A 144 -21.11 14.12 -33.25
C MET A 144 -20.86 15.38 -34.09
N ARG A 145 -19.63 15.89 -34.13
CA ARG A 145 -19.25 17.00 -35.03
C ARG A 145 -19.41 16.62 -36.49
N ASP A 146 -18.90 15.45 -36.89
CA ASP A 146 -18.98 14.96 -38.27
C ASP A 146 -20.43 14.78 -38.71
N ARG A 147 -21.28 14.23 -37.83
CA ARG A 147 -22.73 14.12 -38.08
C ARG A 147 -23.40 15.48 -38.21
N ALA A 148 -23.08 16.43 -37.33
CA ALA A 148 -23.63 17.78 -37.42
C ALA A 148 -23.20 18.50 -38.71
N GLN A 149 -21.94 18.33 -39.10
CA GLN A 149 -21.40 18.88 -40.35
C GLN A 149 -22.07 18.24 -41.57
N GLN A 150 -22.22 16.91 -41.56
CA GLN A 150 -22.94 16.19 -42.62
C GLN A 150 -24.37 16.70 -42.75
N ARG A 151 -25.09 16.93 -41.63
CA ARG A 151 -26.44 17.53 -41.65
C ARG A 151 -26.45 18.92 -42.25
N ALA A 152 -25.52 19.79 -41.85
CA ALA A 152 -25.40 21.13 -42.41
C ALA A 152 -25.08 21.13 -43.91
N ASP A 153 -24.24 20.20 -44.38
CA ASP A 153 -23.91 20.05 -45.80
C ASP A 153 -25.10 19.47 -46.60
N GLN A 154 -25.83 18.50 -46.04
CA GLN A 154 -27.08 17.99 -46.64
C GLN A 154 -28.12 19.10 -46.76
N GLU A 155 -28.36 19.88 -45.71
CA GLU A 155 -29.27 21.03 -45.75
C GLU A 155 -28.82 22.07 -46.78
N ARG A 156 -27.51 22.32 -46.92
CA ARG A 156 -26.97 23.22 -47.95
C ARG A 156 -27.30 22.70 -49.36
N ILE A 157 -27.12 21.40 -49.61
CA ILE A 157 -27.41 20.79 -50.92
C ILE A 157 -28.91 20.79 -51.22
N MET A 158 -29.75 20.50 -50.21
CA MET A 158 -31.20 20.51 -50.36
C MET A 158 -31.75 21.91 -50.69
N HIS A 159 -31.14 22.97 -50.15
CA HIS A 159 -31.55 24.36 -50.41
C HIS A 159 -30.85 25.02 -51.62
N LEU A 160 -30.01 24.27 -52.36
CA LEU A 160 -29.30 24.80 -53.52
C LEU A 160 -30.27 25.06 -54.68
N ASP A 161 -30.29 26.30 -55.19
CA ASP A 161 -31.09 26.67 -56.37
C ASP A 161 -30.47 26.12 -57.67
N LEU A 162 -31.10 25.10 -58.24
CA LEU A 162 -30.60 24.42 -59.44
C LEU A 162 -30.94 25.14 -60.76
N SER A 163 -31.76 26.20 -60.73
CA SER A 163 -32.15 26.93 -61.94
C SER A 163 -30.96 27.63 -62.60
N LYS A 164 -29.96 28.02 -61.81
CA LYS A 164 -28.75 28.73 -62.24
C LYS A 164 -27.64 27.80 -62.75
N HIS A 165 -27.82 26.49 -62.63
CA HIS A 165 -26.82 25.51 -63.05
C HIS A 165 -27.12 24.91 -64.44
N PRO A 166 -26.08 24.59 -65.24
CA PRO A 166 -26.22 23.84 -66.49
C PRO A 166 -26.91 22.48 -66.27
N SER A 167 -27.61 21.98 -67.28
CA SER A 167 -28.41 20.74 -67.21
C SER A 167 -27.62 19.54 -66.65
N THR A 168 -26.37 19.36 -67.09
CA THR A 168 -25.48 18.27 -66.63
C THR A 168 -25.13 18.36 -65.14
N VAL A 169 -25.05 19.58 -64.59
CA VAL A 169 -24.73 19.80 -63.16
C VAL A 169 -26.00 19.66 -62.32
N ARG A 170 -27.13 20.19 -62.82
CA ARG A 170 -28.45 20.05 -62.19
C ARG A 170 -28.81 18.59 -61.96
N ALA A 171 -28.70 17.75 -63.00
CA ALA A 171 -29.02 16.32 -62.89
C ALA A 171 -28.19 15.61 -61.79
N LYS A 172 -26.94 16.02 -61.56
CA LYS A 172 -26.11 15.46 -60.49
C LYS A 172 -26.63 15.83 -59.11
N TYR A 173 -26.98 17.10 -58.90
CA TYR A 173 -27.51 17.53 -57.61
C TYR A 173 -28.92 16.97 -57.33
N GLU A 174 -29.76 16.80 -58.35
CA GLU A 174 -31.07 16.14 -58.21
C GLU A 174 -30.93 14.70 -57.70
N ILE A 175 -29.94 13.95 -58.20
CA ILE A 175 -29.64 12.60 -57.70
C ILE A 175 -29.23 12.66 -56.23
N VAL A 176 -28.32 13.57 -55.87
CA VAL A 176 -27.85 13.71 -54.47
C VAL A 176 -29.00 14.14 -53.53
N GLN A 177 -29.86 15.05 -53.96
CA GLN A 177 -31.03 15.46 -53.18
C GLN A 177 -32.00 14.28 -52.96
N ALA A 178 -32.23 13.45 -53.98
CA ALA A 178 -33.05 12.25 -53.85
C ALA A 178 -32.43 11.21 -52.90
N GLU A 179 -31.11 11.05 -52.91
CA GLU A 179 -30.38 10.18 -51.96
C GLU A 179 -30.53 10.69 -50.52
N ILE A 180 -30.38 12.00 -50.30
CA ILE A 180 -30.55 12.65 -49.00
C ILE A 180 -31.99 12.48 -48.49
N LEU A 181 -33.00 12.70 -49.33
CA LEU A 181 -34.40 12.50 -48.97
C LEU A 181 -34.68 11.05 -48.56
N LYS A 182 -34.15 10.08 -49.31
CA LYS A 182 -34.26 8.65 -48.97
C LYS A 182 -33.60 8.32 -47.64
N GLU A 183 -32.43 8.91 -47.37
CA GLU A 183 -31.74 8.75 -46.08
C GLU A 183 -32.56 9.32 -44.92
N TRP A 184 -33.20 10.48 -45.11
CA TRP A 184 -34.06 11.10 -44.11
C TRP A 184 -35.36 10.32 -43.87
N GLU A 185 -35.99 9.78 -44.92
CA GLU A 185 -37.19 8.94 -44.84
C GLU A 185 -36.93 7.60 -44.15
N SER A 186 -35.73 7.04 -44.32
CA SER A 186 -35.38 5.72 -43.77
C SER A 186 -35.27 5.67 -42.24
N GLY A 187 -35.40 6.80 -41.54
CA GLY A 187 -35.29 6.85 -40.07
C GLY A 187 -33.91 6.47 -39.52
N CYS A 188 -32.95 6.09 -40.37
CA CYS A 188 -31.58 5.72 -39.98
C CYS A 188 -30.80 6.86 -39.31
N PHE A 189 -31.35 8.08 -39.28
CA PHE A 189 -30.74 9.24 -38.64
C PHE A 189 -31.37 9.66 -37.30
N SER A 190 -32.46 9.02 -36.84
CA SER A 190 -33.12 9.34 -35.56
C SER A 190 -32.49 8.60 -34.38
N GLY A 191 -31.19 8.78 -34.17
CA GLY A 191 -30.47 8.34 -32.97
C GLY A 191 -29.95 9.56 -32.19
N ILE A 192 -30.88 10.30 -31.59
CA ILE A 192 -30.63 11.25 -30.49
C ILE A 192 -31.15 10.59 -29.22
#